data_AF-A0AA86PFY1-F1
#
_entry.id   AF-A0AA86PFY1-F1
#
_cell.length_a   1.000
_cell.length_b   1.000
_cell.length_c   1.000
_cell.angle_alpha   90.00
_cell.angle_beta   90.00
_cell.angle_gamma   90.00
#
_symmetry.space_group_name_H-M   'P 1'
#
loop_
_entity.id
_entity.type
_entity.pdbx_description
1 polymer ?
#
loop_
_entity_poly.entity_id
_entity_poly.type
_entity_poly.pdbx_seq_one_letter_code
_entity_poly.pdbx_strand_id
1 'polypeptide(L)'
;MVNCSIVNSKIQTTGQYAAGFLANAVGNTQIYNNWAKNISVIANQFAGGFVSYIDSLMTCQNSMTTNVSVTSANNYAGVFGVVNSYANVVITNNLMNQLTVVTVSNFAGFVAVLNTYANIVIQTSQLNNSRIQCSNYGGFIGYVYAQGVAMISESNVIKTAIQGTYVGGFIGYFSGVNSNLLSCRVSNVTLTGSNVQFGTGYRTTALNTQNSVSDGSNLINSVLQNNCNNFATSC
;
A
#
# COMPACT_ATOMS: atom_id res chain seq x y z
N MET A 1 -0.24 -23.41 11.49
CA MET A 1 0.54 -22.54 10.57
C MET A 1 0.41 -23.14 9.19
N VAL A 2 -0.13 -22.40 8.22
CA VAL A 2 -0.35 -22.93 6.86
C VAL A 2 0.59 -22.18 5.91
N ASN A 3 1.58 -22.91 5.40
CA ASN A 3 2.48 -22.44 4.35
C ASN A 3 1.84 -22.78 3.00
N CYS A 4 1.11 -21.85 2.42
CA CYS A 4 0.51 -22.00 1.11
C CYS A 4 1.29 -21.23 0.05
N SER A 5 1.23 -21.75 -1.17
CA SER A 5 1.84 -21.15 -2.35
C SER A 5 0.80 -21.08 -3.45
N ILE A 6 0.73 -19.95 -4.14
CA ILE A 6 -0.17 -19.79 -5.29
C ILE A 6 0.67 -19.39 -6.48
N VAL A 7 0.61 -20.18 -7.54
CA VAL A 7 1.50 -20.03 -8.69
C VAL A 7 0.70 -20.11 -9.98
N ASN A 8 1.00 -19.24 -10.95
CA ASN A 8 0.43 -19.28 -12.31
C ASN A 8 -1.10 -19.34 -12.32
N SER A 9 -1.74 -18.54 -11.47
CA SER A 9 -3.18 -18.61 -11.22
C SER A 9 -3.88 -17.33 -11.65
N LYS A 10 -5.03 -17.48 -12.30
CA LYS A 10 -5.97 -16.38 -12.56
C LYS A 10 -7.16 -16.53 -11.62
N ILE A 11 -7.31 -15.59 -10.69
CA ILE A 11 -8.41 -15.54 -9.73
C ILE A 11 -9.31 -14.39 -10.17
N GLN A 12 -10.51 -14.72 -10.63
CA GLN A 12 -11.45 -13.74 -11.15
C GLN A 12 -12.83 -14.00 -10.60
N THR A 13 -13.52 -12.93 -10.21
CA THR A 13 -14.91 -12.99 -9.78
C THR A 13 -15.68 -11.80 -10.34
N THR A 14 -16.98 -11.99 -10.57
CA THR A 14 -17.94 -10.90 -10.76
C THR A 14 -18.46 -10.36 -9.42
N GLY A 15 -18.19 -11.08 -8.32
CA GLY A 15 -18.52 -10.69 -6.97
C GLY A 15 -17.64 -9.56 -6.42
N GLN A 16 -17.88 -9.21 -5.16
CA GLN A 16 -17.23 -8.06 -4.54
C GLN A 16 -15.73 -8.30 -4.26
N TYR A 17 -15.36 -9.49 -3.81
CA TYR A 17 -14.03 -9.78 -3.25
C TYR A 17 -13.27 -10.81 -4.07
N ALA A 18 -12.05 -10.49 -4.49
CA ALA A 18 -11.09 -11.50 -4.97
C ALA A 18 -9.73 -11.25 -4.36
N ALA A 19 -9.09 -12.32 -3.91
CA ALA A 19 -7.73 -12.24 -3.41
C ALA A 19 -6.90 -13.43 -3.82
N GLY A 20 -5.56 -13.28 -3.77
CA GLY A 20 -4.63 -14.39 -3.85
C GLY A 20 -5.00 -15.48 -2.84
N PHE A 21 -4.97 -15.15 -1.54
CA PHE A 21 -5.15 -16.13 -0.47
C PHE A 21 -6.50 -16.03 0.22
N LEU A 22 -6.92 -14.83 0.60
CA LEU A 22 -8.12 -14.67 1.43
C LEU A 22 -8.98 -13.50 0.97
N ALA A 23 -10.18 -13.81 0.49
CA ALA A 23 -11.10 -12.80 0.00
C ALA A 23 -11.61 -11.89 1.14
N ASN A 24 -11.89 -12.48 2.31
CA ASN A 24 -12.34 -11.76 3.50
C ASN A 24 -11.69 -12.32 4.76
N ALA A 25 -10.84 -11.51 5.41
CA ALA A 25 -10.19 -11.83 6.68
C ALA A 25 -11.09 -11.43 7.85
N VAL A 26 -11.89 -12.39 8.30
CA VAL A 26 -12.75 -12.30 9.48
C VAL A 26 -12.13 -13.06 10.66
N GLY A 27 -12.22 -12.50 11.85
CA GLY A 27 -11.56 -13.02 13.05
C GLY A 27 -10.04 -12.91 13.03
N ASN A 28 -9.37 -13.59 13.96
CA ASN A 28 -7.91 -13.53 14.09
C ASN A 28 -7.21 -14.29 12.93
N THR A 29 -6.90 -13.57 11.87
CA THR A 29 -6.30 -14.12 10.65
C THR A 29 -4.78 -14.05 10.72
N GLN A 30 -4.13 -15.17 10.39
CA GLN A 30 -2.68 -15.29 10.42
C GLN A 30 -2.15 -15.84 9.10
N ILE A 31 -1.28 -15.08 8.42
CA ILE A 31 -0.65 -15.44 7.15
C ILE A 31 0.87 -15.41 7.36
N TYR A 32 1.51 -16.58 7.33
CA TYR A 32 2.94 -16.70 7.60
C TYR A 32 3.64 -17.51 6.53
N ASN A 33 4.77 -17.03 6.03
CA ASN A 33 5.61 -17.75 5.07
C ASN A 33 4.85 -18.18 3.79
N ASN A 34 3.95 -17.32 3.33
CA ASN A 34 3.15 -17.58 2.12
C ASN A 34 3.77 -16.85 0.93
N TRP A 35 3.66 -17.42 -0.27
CA TRP A 35 4.11 -16.73 -1.47
C TRP A 35 3.17 -16.89 -2.66
N ALA A 36 2.96 -15.78 -3.37
CA ALA A 36 2.20 -15.74 -4.61
C ALA A 36 3.11 -15.35 -5.76
N LYS A 37 3.08 -16.12 -6.85
CA LYS A 37 3.91 -15.90 -8.03
C LYS A 37 3.10 -16.01 -9.32
N ASN A 38 3.27 -15.06 -10.23
CA ASN A 38 2.60 -15.08 -11.54
C ASN A 38 1.07 -15.22 -11.37
N ILE A 39 0.48 -14.44 -10.48
CA ILE A 39 -0.97 -14.46 -10.25
C ILE A 39 -1.64 -13.21 -10.81
N SER A 40 -2.85 -13.37 -11.31
CA SER A 40 -3.72 -12.28 -11.71
C SER A 40 -5.00 -12.34 -10.88
N VAL A 41 -5.26 -11.30 -10.09
CA VAL A 41 -6.46 -11.16 -9.27
C VAL A 41 -7.35 -10.08 -9.86
N ILE A 42 -8.60 -10.42 -10.17
CA ILE A 42 -9.58 -9.51 -10.76
C ILE A 42 -10.86 -9.56 -9.94
N ALA A 43 -11.25 -8.43 -9.35
CA ALA A 43 -12.47 -8.29 -8.58
C ALA A 43 -13.34 -7.15 -9.10
N ASN A 44 -14.63 -7.20 -8.77
CA ASN A 44 -15.53 -6.09 -9.07
C ASN A 44 -15.28 -4.89 -8.13
N GLN A 45 -15.00 -5.12 -6.84
CA GLN A 45 -14.84 -4.03 -5.85
C GLN A 45 -13.51 -4.08 -5.10
N PHE A 46 -13.19 -5.20 -4.47
CA PHE A 46 -12.05 -5.36 -3.57
C PHE A 46 -11.11 -6.42 -4.13
N ALA A 47 -9.96 -5.97 -4.65
CA ALA A 47 -8.95 -6.86 -5.20
C ALA A 47 -7.69 -6.86 -4.33
N GLY A 48 -7.23 -8.05 -3.94
CA GLY A 48 -6.07 -8.26 -3.07
C GLY A 48 -5.03 -9.19 -3.68
N GLY A 49 -3.78 -8.78 -3.79
CA GLY A 49 -2.69 -9.70 -4.14
C GLY A 49 -2.52 -10.84 -3.11
N PHE A 50 -2.78 -10.53 -1.84
CA PHE A 50 -2.86 -11.47 -0.73
C PHE A 50 -4.27 -11.54 -0.14
N VAL A 51 -4.77 -10.40 0.34
CA VAL A 51 -6.07 -10.31 1.04
C VAL A 51 -6.86 -9.14 0.47
N SER A 52 -8.14 -9.31 0.12
CA SER A 52 -8.92 -8.19 -0.44
C SER A 52 -9.65 -7.35 0.61
N TYR A 53 -10.11 -7.95 1.70
CA TYR A 53 -10.86 -7.25 2.74
C TYR A 53 -10.48 -7.78 4.11
N ILE A 54 -10.21 -6.89 5.05
CA ILE A 54 -9.76 -7.21 6.40
C ILE A 54 -10.69 -6.50 7.38
N ASP A 55 -11.49 -7.28 8.10
CA ASP A 55 -12.55 -6.76 8.98
C ASP A 55 -12.18 -6.81 10.47
N SER A 56 -10.99 -7.30 10.80
CA SER A 56 -10.61 -7.57 12.18
C SER A 56 -9.09 -7.66 12.35
N LEU A 57 -8.60 -8.51 13.25
CA LEU A 57 -7.16 -8.67 13.51
C LEU A 57 -6.52 -9.52 12.40
N MET A 58 -5.51 -8.96 11.73
CA MET A 58 -4.70 -9.72 10.77
C MET A 58 -3.22 -9.55 11.07
N THR A 59 -2.49 -10.66 11.08
CA THR A 59 -1.02 -10.66 11.06
C THR A 59 -0.54 -11.33 9.78
N CYS A 60 0.30 -10.64 9.01
CA CYS A 60 0.97 -11.18 7.84
C CYS A 60 2.49 -11.02 7.94
N GLN A 61 3.23 -12.12 7.93
CA GLN A 61 4.68 -12.07 8.08
C GLN A 61 5.41 -12.98 7.11
N ASN A 62 6.64 -12.57 6.76
CA ASN A 62 7.58 -13.35 5.96
C ASN A 62 6.97 -13.83 4.63
N SER A 63 6.08 -13.02 4.05
CA SER A 63 5.33 -13.42 2.86
C SER A 63 5.73 -12.59 1.65
N MET A 64 5.55 -13.16 0.46
CA MET A 64 6.09 -12.59 -0.78
C MET A 64 5.06 -12.60 -1.90
N THR A 65 5.01 -11.52 -2.68
CA THR A 65 4.48 -11.58 -4.05
C THR A 65 5.58 -11.35 -5.07
N THR A 66 5.51 -12.05 -6.20
CA THR A 66 6.34 -11.76 -7.37
C THR A 66 5.52 -11.89 -8.64
N ASN A 67 5.58 -10.87 -9.50
CA ASN A 67 4.85 -10.82 -10.77
C ASN A 67 3.35 -11.02 -10.54
N VAL A 68 2.76 -10.11 -9.79
CA VAL A 68 1.35 -10.17 -9.38
C VAL A 68 0.60 -9.00 -9.98
N SER A 69 -0.49 -9.29 -10.69
CA SER A 69 -1.41 -8.27 -11.19
C SER A 69 -2.67 -8.25 -10.32
N VAL A 70 -3.04 -7.08 -9.82
CA VAL A 70 -4.26 -6.88 -9.04
C VAL A 70 -5.12 -5.82 -9.71
N THR A 71 -6.32 -6.22 -10.11
CA THR A 71 -7.25 -5.35 -10.83
C THR A 71 -8.59 -5.28 -10.12
N SER A 72 -9.04 -4.05 -9.81
CA SER A 72 -10.40 -3.78 -9.35
C SER A 72 -11.15 -2.90 -10.33
N ALA A 73 -12.34 -3.35 -10.75
CA ALA A 73 -13.17 -2.64 -11.70
C ALA A 73 -13.85 -1.39 -11.13
N ASN A 74 -14.04 -1.26 -9.81
CA ASN A 74 -14.84 -0.15 -9.27
C ASN A 74 -14.29 0.55 -8.04
N ASN A 75 -13.40 -0.05 -7.23
CA ASN A 75 -13.06 0.54 -5.93
C ASN A 75 -11.57 0.43 -5.58
N TYR A 76 -11.16 -0.68 -4.98
CA TYR A 76 -9.93 -0.75 -4.23
C TYR A 76 -9.09 -1.94 -4.68
N ALA A 77 -7.82 -1.68 -4.98
CA ALA A 77 -6.88 -2.70 -5.41
C ALA A 77 -5.56 -2.53 -4.68
N GLY A 78 -5.01 -3.60 -4.11
CA GLY A 78 -3.72 -3.57 -3.46
C GLY A 78 -3.21 -4.98 -3.21
N VAL A 79 -2.03 -5.11 -2.59
CA VAL A 79 -1.61 -6.42 -2.08
C VAL A 79 -2.57 -6.82 -0.95
N PHE A 80 -2.86 -5.87 -0.08
CA PHE A 80 -3.95 -5.89 0.88
C PHE A 80 -4.98 -4.86 0.41
N GLY A 81 -6.21 -5.27 0.15
CA GLY A 81 -7.23 -4.38 -0.39
C GLY A 81 -7.65 -3.34 0.65
N VAL A 82 -8.69 -3.66 1.42
CA VAL A 82 -9.25 -2.75 2.44
C VAL A 82 -8.98 -3.27 3.84
N VAL A 83 -8.53 -2.37 4.70
CA VAL A 83 -8.56 -2.53 6.15
C VAL A 83 -9.78 -1.76 6.67
N ASN A 84 -10.80 -2.49 7.11
CA ASN A 84 -12.06 -1.91 7.54
C ASN A 84 -11.96 -1.25 8.92
N SER A 85 -13.00 -0.50 9.31
CA SER A 85 -13.05 0.19 10.58
C SER A 85 -12.79 -0.76 11.75
N TYR A 86 -12.02 -0.29 12.73
CA TYR A 86 -11.63 -1.04 13.94
C TYR A 86 -10.74 -2.28 13.69
N ALA A 87 -10.38 -2.59 12.45
CA ALA A 87 -9.42 -3.64 12.16
C ALA A 87 -8.01 -3.25 12.63
N ASN A 88 -7.23 -4.26 13.02
CA ASN A 88 -5.86 -4.10 13.48
C ASN A 88 -4.97 -5.00 12.64
N VAL A 89 -4.05 -4.41 11.89
CA VAL A 89 -3.27 -5.13 10.88
C VAL A 89 -1.79 -4.96 11.13
N VAL A 90 -1.07 -6.07 11.21
CA VAL A 90 0.39 -6.10 11.35
C VAL A 90 0.98 -6.82 10.15
N ILE A 91 1.89 -6.14 9.46
CA ILE A 91 2.57 -6.62 8.25
C ILE A 91 4.06 -6.47 8.49
N THR A 92 4.79 -7.59 8.57
CA THR A 92 6.21 -7.58 8.92
C THR A 92 7.04 -8.43 7.97
N ASN A 93 8.18 -7.92 7.52
CA ASN A 93 9.10 -8.67 6.66
C ASN A 93 8.43 -9.24 5.39
N ASN A 94 7.69 -8.39 4.68
CA ASN A 94 7.01 -8.79 3.46
C ASN A 94 7.65 -8.15 2.24
N LEU A 95 7.81 -8.92 1.16
CA LEU A 95 8.38 -8.45 -0.11
C LEU A 95 7.34 -8.50 -1.23
N MET A 96 7.06 -7.35 -1.81
CA MET A 96 6.20 -7.23 -2.99
C MET A 96 7.03 -6.80 -4.17
N ASN A 97 7.32 -7.73 -5.06
CA ASN A 97 8.18 -7.51 -6.22
C ASN A 97 7.38 -7.64 -7.51
N GLN A 98 7.60 -6.75 -8.47
CA GLN A 98 6.90 -6.80 -9.76
C GLN A 98 5.38 -6.81 -9.59
N LEU A 99 4.87 -5.99 -8.67
CA LEU A 99 3.45 -5.81 -8.47
C LEU A 99 2.93 -4.84 -9.54
N THR A 100 1.86 -5.23 -10.23
CA THR A 100 1.07 -4.34 -11.07
C THR A 100 -0.30 -4.18 -10.42
N VAL A 101 -0.63 -2.96 -9.99
CA VAL A 101 -1.96 -2.65 -9.47
C VAL A 101 -2.65 -1.70 -10.42
N VAL A 102 -3.84 -2.09 -10.87
CA VAL A 102 -4.69 -1.27 -11.73
C VAL A 102 -6.08 -1.20 -11.15
N THR A 103 -6.55 -0.01 -10.82
CA THR A 103 -7.99 0.22 -10.64
C THR A 103 -8.40 1.47 -11.38
N VAL A 104 -9.63 1.49 -11.86
CA VAL A 104 -10.21 2.70 -12.47
C VAL A 104 -10.74 3.67 -11.42
N SER A 105 -10.67 3.31 -10.13
CA SER A 105 -11.26 4.03 -9.02
C SER A 105 -10.21 4.53 -8.04
N ASN A 106 -10.61 4.67 -6.77
CA ASN A 106 -10.07 5.65 -5.86
C ASN A 106 -8.72 5.29 -5.26
N PHE A 107 -8.44 4.02 -4.92
CA PHE A 107 -7.30 3.74 -4.03
C PHE A 107 -6.46 2.54 -4.44
N ALA A 108 -5.14 2.75 -4.44
CA ALA A 108 -4.16 1.70 -4.68
C ALA A 108 -2.87 1.87 -3.86
N GLY A 109 -2.21 0.75 -3.57
CA GLY A 109 -0.97 0.69 -2.81
C GLY A 109 -0.63 -0.73 -2.39
N PHE A 110 0.38 -0.88 -1.54
CA PHE A 110 0.56 -2.13 -0.77
C PHE A 110 -0.72 -2.44 0.02
N VAL A 111 -1.30 -1.42 0.67
CA VAL A 111 -2.65 -1.38 1.22
C VAL A 111 -3.46 -0.33 0.47
N ALA A 112 -4.65 -0.65 -0.03
CA ALA A 112 -5.44 0.34 -0.75
C ALA A 112 -6.07 1.36 0.20
N VAL A 113 -6.78 0.89 1.24
CA VAL A 113 -7.53 1.76 2.16
C VAL A 113 -7.34 1.35 3.61
N LEU A 114 -7.15 2.35 4.47
CA LEU A 114 -7.30 2.27 5.91
C LEU A 114 -8.52 3.09 6.36
N ASN A 115 -9.58 2.43 6.81
CA ASN A 115 -10.81 3.08 7.27
C ASN A 115 -10.68 3.71 8.66
N THR A 116 -11.74 4.42 9.07
CA THR A 116 -11.83 5.12 10.36
C THR A 116 -11.55 4.17 11.54
N TYR A 117 -10.73 4.60 12.50
CA TYR A 117 -10.33 3.83 13.68
C TYR A 117 -9.54 2.55 13.41
N ALA A 118 -9.19 2.27 12.15
CA ALA A 118 -8.37 1.13 11.82
C ALA A 118 -6.89 1.44 12.09
N ASN A 119 -6.16 0.43 12.54
CA ASN A 119 -4.73 0.55 12.80
C ASN A 119 -3.96 -0.38 11.87
N ILE A 120 -2.90 0.14 11.26
CA ILE A 120 -1.97 -0.66 10.49
C ILE A 120 -0.52 -0.38 10.89
N VAL A 121 0.23 -1.46 11.06
CA VAL A 121 1.67 -1.46 11.25
C VAL A 121 2.31 -2.18 10.08
N ILE A 122 3.17 -1.48 9.34
CA ILE A 122 4.01 -2.05 8.29
C ILE A 122 5.45 -1.89 8.74
N GLN A 123 6.14 -3.00 8.92
CA GLN A 123 7.53 -3.02 9.37
C GLN A 123 8.38 -3.87 8.43
N THR A 124 9.63 -3.44 8.21
CA THR A 124 10.66 -4.19 7.46
C THR A 124 10.17 -4.72 6.11
N SER A 125 9.26 -4.00 5.45
CA SER A 125 8.60 -4.46 4.24
C SER A 125 9.08 -3.67 3.02
N GLN A 126 9.01 -4.31 1.85
CA GLN A 126 9.56 -3.76 0.63
C GLN A 126 8.54 -3.83 -0.50
N LEU A 127 8.38 -2.72 -1.22
CA LEU A 127 7.75 -2.64 -2.52
C LEU A 127 8.82 -2.38 -3.56
N ASN A 128 8.95 -3.27 -4.55
CA ASN A 128 10.05 -3.23 -5.51
C ASN A 128 9.57 -3.47 -6.95
N ASN A 129 10.19 -2.78 -7.92
CA ASN A 129 9.96 -2.98 -9.36
C ASN A 129 8.49 -2.97 -9.76
N SER A 130 7.68 -2.12 -9.12
CA SER A 130 6.22 -2.19 -9.19
C SER A 130 5.62 -1.02 -9.98
N ARG A 131 4.39 -1.20 -10.46
CA ARG A 131 3.62 -0.18 -11.18
C ARG A 131 2.22 -0.07 -10.58
N ILE A 132 1.80 1.15 -10.24
CA ILE A 132 0.52 1.41 -9.59
C ILE A 132 -0.26 2.49 -10.38
N GLN A 133 -1.51 2.17 -10.76
CA GLN A 133 -2.47 3.03 -11.51
C GLN A 133 -3.93 2.95 -10.93
N CYS A 134 -4.61 4.08 -10.75
CA CYS A 134 -5.82 4.47 -9.94
C CYS A 134 -6.16 6.02 -9.91
N SER A 135 -6.81 6.54 -8.87
CA SER A 135 -7.04 7.99 -8.65
C SER A 135 -6.31 8.60 -7.42
N ASN A 136 -6.12 7.89 -6.30
CA ASN A 136 -5.36 8.35 -5.12
C ASN A 136 -4.38 7.25 -4.60
N TYR A 137 -3.12 7.60 -4.33
CA TYR A 137 -2.02 6.63 -4.37
C TYR A 137 -0.85 6.90 -3.45
N GLY A 138 -0.48 5.91 -2.65
CA GLY A 138 0.81 5.87 -1.96
C GLY A 138 1.57 4.59 -2.31
N GLY A 139 2.88 4.59 -2.13
CA GLY A 139 3.67 3.37 -2.28
C GLY A 139 3.19 2.26 -1.33
N PHE A 140 3.04 2.56 -0.04
CA PHE A 140 2.51 1.61 0.93
C PHE A 140 1.01 1.73 1.16
N ILE A 141 0.46 2.93 1.30
CA ILE A 141 -0.97 3.09 1.60
C ILE A 141 -1.60 4.07 0.62
N GLY A 142 -2.67 3.66 -0.07
CA GLY A 142 -3.42 4.54 -0.97
C GLY A 142 -4.09 5.70 -0.23
N TYR A 143 -4.93 5.36 0.75
CA TYR A 143 -5.72 6.34 1.51
C TYR A 143 -5.88 5.96 2.98
N VAL A 144 -5.75 6.96 3.85
CA VAL A 144 -6.07 6.86 5.27
C VAL A 144 -7.23 7.79 5.60
N TYR A 145 -8.36 7.19 6.02
CA TYR A 145 -9.53 7.91 6.52
C TYR A 145 -9.26 8.54 7.89
N ALA A 146 -10.12 9.49 8.26
CA ALA A 146 -10.11 10.16 9.55
C ALA A 146 -9.98 9.14 10.69
N GLN A 147 -9.08 9.40 11.64
CA GLN A 147 -8.86 8.52 12.79
C GLN A 147 -8.28 7.13 12.49
N GLY A 148 -7.91 6.84 11.25
CA GLY A 148 -6.99 5.74 10.96
C GLY A 148 -5.57 6.07 11.43
N VAL A 149 -4.84 5.05 11.88
CA VAL A 149 -3.44 5.14 12.32
C VAL A 149 -2.57 4.22 11.48
N ALA A 150 -1.62 4.82 10.77
CA ALA A 150 -0.60 4.10 10.01
C ALA A 150 0.78 4.31 10.63
N MET A 151 1.43 3.21 10.99
CA MET A 151 2.84 3.19 11.37
C MET A 151 3.60 2.40 10.33
N ILE A 152 4.51 3.08 9.61
CA ILE A 152 5.39 2.46 8.62
C ILE A 152 6.81 2.64 9.11
N SER A 153 7.54 1.55 9.27
CA SER A 153 8.91 1.57 9.78
C SER A 153 9.85 0.67 9.00
N GLU A 154 11.09 1.12 8.82
CA GLU A 154 12.17 0.31 8.20
C GLU A 154 11.79 -0.27 6.83
N SER A 155 10.92 0.44 6.12
CA SER A 155 10.25 -0.07 4.93
C SER A 155 10.62 0.76 3.71
N ASN A 156 10.72 0.09 2.56
CA ASN A 156 11.30 0.68 1.36
C ASN A 156 10.37 0.59 0.17
N VAL A 157 10.31 1.67 -0.61
CA VAL A 157 9.73 1.69 -1.96
C VAL A 157 10.86 1.93 -2.95
N ILE A 158 11.09 0.96 -3.83
CA ILE A 158 12.26 0.93 -4.71
C ILE A 158 11.83 0.70 -6.16
N LYS A 159 12.40 1.44 -7.11
CA LYS A 159 12.20 1.20 -8.57
C LYS A 159 10.73 1.08 -8.97
N THR A 160 9.88 1.91 -8.36
CA THR A 160 8.43 1.81 -8.49
C THR A 160 7.89 3.03 -9.23
N ALA A 161 6.95 2.82 -10.13
CA ALA A 161 6.23 3.89 -10.81
C ALA A 161 4.82 4.01 -10.23
N ILE A 162 4.46 5.21 -9.80
CA ILE A 162 3.15 5.52 -9.23
C ILE A 162 2.57 6.69 -10.01
N GLN A 163 1.47 6.45 -10.70
CA GLN A 163 0.72 7.50 -11.40
C GLN A 163 -0.49 7.92 -10.55
N GLY A 164 -1.10 9.09 -10.73
CA GLY A 164 -2.35 9.43 -10.01
C GLY A 164 -2.78 10.88 -9.86
N THR A 165 -3.80 11.13 -9.02
CA THR A 165 -4.22 12.51 -8.66
C THR A 165 -3.51 12.98 -7.39
N TYR A 166 -3.46 12.14 -6.34
CA TYR A 166 -2.72 12.39 -5.10
C TYR A 166 -1.71 11.27 -4.91
N VAL A 167 -0.43 11.57 -5.14
CA VAL A 167 0.63 10.59 -5.27
C VAL A 167 1.68 10.81 -4.19
N GLY A 168 1.79 9.84 -3.29
CA GLY A 168 2.77 9.78 -2.21
C GLY A 168 3.82 8.69 -2.42
N GLY A 169 5.05 8.94 -2.02
CA GLY A 169 6.06 7.86 -1.97
C GLY A 169 5.72 6.78 -0.94
N PHE A 170 5.10 7.14 0.19
CA PHE A 170 4.61 6.18 1.19
C PHE A 170 3.08 6.13 1.28
N ILE A 171 2.43 7.28 1.44
CA ILE A 171 0.97 7.36 1.64
C ILE A 171 0.35 8.32 0.62
N GLY A 172 -0.73 7.97 -0.06
CA GLY A 172 -1.29 8.86 -1.09
C GLY A 172 -2.05 10.03 -0.53
N TYR A 173 -3.14 9.73 0.15
CA TYR A 173 -3.96 10.72 0.79
C TYR A 173 -4.08 10.40 2.28
N PHE A 174 -3.90 11.43 3.10
CA PHE A 174 -3.91 11.31 4.54
C PHE A 174 -4.88 12.30 5.18
N SER A 175 -5.94 11.76 5.78
CA SER A 175 -6.85 12.49 6.68
C SER A 175 -6.89 11.96 8.12
N GLY A 176 -6.01 11.02 8.46
CA GLY A 176 -5.93 10.40 9.79
C GLY A 176 -5.43 11.36 10.87
N VAL A 177 -5.50 10.99 12.15
CA VAL A 177 -5.02 11.87 13.25
C VAL A 177 -3.58 11.62 13.69
N ASN A 178 -3.07 10.40 13.54
CA ASN A 178 -1.71 10.05 13.98
C ASN A 178 -1.12 9.03 13.01
N SER A 179 -0.07 9.37 12.28
CA SER A 179 0.66 8.40 11.48
C SER A 179 2.15 8.73 11.46
N ASN A 180 2.96 7.68 11.55
CA ASN A 180 4.40 7.76 11.74
C ASN A 180 5.10 7.05 10.60
N LEU A 181 6.04 7.74 9.95
CA LEU A 181 7.02 7.14 9.06
C LEU A 181 8.38 7.18 9.77
N LEU A 182 8.95 6.02 10.08
CA LEU A 182 10.19 5.90 10.84
C LEU A 182 11.23 5.10 10.05
N SER A 183 12.36 5.72 9.73
CA SER A 183 13.49 5.03 9.06
C SER A 183 13.08 4.38 7.73
N CYS A 184 12.23 5.04 6.95
CA CYS A 184 11.74 4.53 5.68
C CYS A 184 12.49 5.13 4.49
N ARG A 185 12.57 4.40 3.36
CA ARG A 185 13.25 4.91 2.14
C ARG A 185 12.37 4.84 0.91
N VAL A 186 12.40 5.89 0.10
CA VAL A 186 11.91 5.92 -1.28
C VAL A 186 13.14 6.06 -2.19
N SER A 187 13.35 5.14 -3.12
CA SER A 187 14.53 5.17 -3.99
C SER A 187 14.23 4.76 -5.42
N ASN A 188 14.72 5.54 -6.39
CA ASN A 188 14.48 5.31 -7.81
C ASN A 188 12.99 5.20 -8.15
N VAL A 189 12.16 6.03 -7.52
CA VAL A 189 10.71 6.04 -7.73
C VAL A 189 10.33 7.16 -8.68
N THR A 190 9.42 6.87 -9.62
CA THR A 190 8.81 7.87 -10.48
C THR A 190 7.38 8.11 -10.02
N LEU A 191 7.09 9.34 -9.60
CA LEU A 191 5.76 9.75 -9.19
C LEU A 191 5.18 10.75 -10.21
N THR A 192 4.01 10.44 -10.75
CA THR A 192 3.35 11.27 -11.78
C THR A 192 1.92 11.57 -11.37
N GLY A 193 1.56 12.85 -11.23
CA GLY A 193 0.19 13.20 -10.89
C GLY A 193 -0.08 14.68 -10.70
N SER A 194 -1.29 15.04 -10.28
CA SER A 194 -1.67 16.44 -10.04
C SER A 194 -1.18 16.98 -8.70
N ASN A 195 -1.07 16.12 -7.68
CA ASN A 195 -0.57 16.45 -6.35
C ASN A 195 0.43 15.37 -5.93
N VAL A 196 1.73 15.69 -5.97
CA VAL A 196 2.79 14.67 -5.84
C VAL A 196 3.77 15.05 -4.74
N GLN A 197 4.06 14.14 -3.80
CA GLN A 197 5.07 14.32 -2.76
C GLN A 197 5.76 12.98 -2.41
N PHE A 198 7.03 13.00 -2.01
CA PHE A 198 7.73 11.76 -1.62
C PHE A 198 7.25 11.15 -0.29
N GLY A 199 6.65 11.95 0.59
CA GLY A 199 6.01 11.45 1.81
C GLY A 199 4.55 11.07 1.56
N THR A 200 3.71 12.11 1.58
CA THR A 200 2.24 12.02 1.47
C THR A 200 1.72 12.85 0.30
N GLY A 201 0.96 12.31 -0.64
CA GLY A 201 0.43 13.10 -1.77
C GLY A 201 -0.49 14.26 -1.37
N TYR A 202 -1.24 14.14 -0.27
CA TYR A 202 -2.05 15.21 0.34
C TYR A 202 -2.26 14.98 1.84
N ARG A 203 -2.32 16.06 2.64
CA ARG A 203 -2.57 16.03 4.08
C ARG A 203 -3.57 17.07 4.54
N THR A 204 -4.41 16.67 5.50
CA THR A 204 -5.21 17.60 6.32
C THR A 204 -4.74 17.69 7.78
N THR A 205 -3.77 16.87 8.17
CA THR A 205 -3.34 16.64 9.56
C THR A 205 -1.83 16.32 9.67
N ALA A 206 -1.32 16.27 10.90
CA ALA A 206 0.10 15.99 11.17
C ALA A 206 0.48 14.53 10.86
N LEU A 207 1.56 14.34 10.10
CA LEU A 207 2.27 13.06 9.99
C LEU A 207 3.73 13.28 10.35
N ASN A 208 4.20 12.46 11.29
CA ASN A 208 5.54 12.52 11.83
C ASN A 208 6.47 11.70 10.93
N THR A 209 7.51 12.34 10.41
CA THR A 209 8.53 11.69 9.60
C THR A 209 9.86 11.80 10.31
N GLN A 210 10.43 10.65 10.66
CA GLN A 210 11.75 10.56 11.28
C GLN A 210 12.66 9.68 10.43
N ASN A 211 13.87 10.16 10.16
CA ASN A 211 14.93 9.42 9.44
C ASN A 211 14.50 8.82 8.09
N SER A 212 13.58 9.47 7.37
CA SER A 212 13.08 8.97 6.09
C SER A 212 13.78 9.67 4.91
N VAL A 213 14.26 8.89 3.94
CA VAL A 213 15.12 9.38 2.84
C VAL A 213 14.44 9.19 1.49
N SER A 214 14.58 10.19 0.60
CA SER A 214 14.28 10.08 -0.83
C SER A 214 15.56 10.25 -1.64
N ASP A 215 15.87 9.30 -2.52
CA ASP A 215 17.10 9.28 -3.34
C ASP A 215 16.78 8.82 -4.76
N GLY A 216 17.34 9.49 -5.77
CA GLY A 216 17.24 9.12 -7.19
C GLY A 216 15.81 9.10 -7.73
N SER A 217 14.88 9.80 -7.08
CA SER A 217 13.45 9.74 -7.39
C SER A 217 12.98 10.98 -8.14
N ASN A 218 12.08 10.80 -9.10
CA ASN A 218 11.59 11.85 -10.00
C ASN A 218 10.14 12.22 -9.70
N LEU A 219 9.86 13.52 -9.63
CA LEU A 219 8.51 14.08 -9.54
C LEU A 219 8.14 14.67 -10.90
N ILE A 220 7.04 14.23 -11.50
CA ILE A 220 6.54 14.76 -12.78
C ILE A 220 5.17 15.43 -12.53
N ASN A 221 5.04 16.69 -12.93
CA ASN A 221 3.85 17.56 -12.76
C ASN A 221 3.49 17.92 -11.30
N SER A 222 4.48 18.19 -10.43
CA SER A 222 4.21 18.60 -9.05
C SER A 222 3.74 20.06 -8.94
N VAL A 223 2.62 20.31 -8.26
CA VAL A 223 2.43 21.55 -7.51
C VAL A 223 3.31 21.44 -6.26
N LEU A 224 4.46 22.11 -6.26
CA LEU A 224 5.36 22.19 -5.09
C LEU A 224 4.66 23.00 -3.98
N GLN A 225 3.90 22.33 -3.12
CA GLN A 225 3.60 22.90 -1.80
C GLN A 225 4.82 22.69 -0.91
N ASN A 226 5.65 23.73 -0.82
CA ASN A 226 6.80 23.83 0.08
C ASN A 226 6.34 23.66 1.53
N ASN A 227 6.36 22.41 2.04
CA ASN A 227 6.28 22.10 3.46
C ASN A 227 7.30 21.00 3.83
N CYS A 228 8.48 21.06 3.21
CA CYS A 228 9.66 20.27 3.57
C CYS A 228 10.48 20.99 4.65
N ASN A 229 9.90 21.23 5.82
CA ASN A 229 10.72 21.55 7.00
C ASN A 229 11.05 20.22 7.70
N ASN A 230 12.34 19.88 7.70
CA ASN A 230 13.00 18.71 8.31
C ASN A 230 13.36 17.53 7.40
N PHE A 231 13.88 17.77 6.20
CA PHE A 231 14.87 16.84 5.63
C PHE A 231 16.26 17.28 6.08
N ALA A 232 16.72 16.72 7.20
CA ALA A 232 18.09 16.91 7.64
C ALA A 232 19.04 16.26 6.62
N THR A 233 19.68 17.07 5.80
CA THR A 233 20.95 16.71 5.17
C THR A 233 21.99 16.64 6.28
N SER A 234 22.38 15.43 6.68
CA SER A 234 23.69 15.25 7.31
C SER A 234 24.68 14.93 6.20
N CYS A 235 25.62 15.85 6.02
CA CYS A 235 26.87 15.63 5.27
C CYS A 235 27.73 14.58 5.96
#